data_AF-A0A537W847-F1
#
_entry.id   AF-A0A537W847-F1
#
_cell.length_a   1.000
_cell.length_b   1.000
_cell.length_c   1.000
_cell.angle_alpha   90.00
_cell.angle_beta   90.00
_cell.angle_gamma   90.00
#
_symmetry.space_group_name_H-M   'P 1'
#
loop_
_entity.id
_entity.type
_entity.pdbx_description
1 polymer ?
#
loop_
_entity_poly.entity_id
_entity_poly.type
_entity_poly.pdbx_seq_one_letter_code
_entity_poly.pdbx_strand_id
1 'polypeptide(L)'
;MTNTILTLHDPAAARHYYAAGLWREDTLYTLLARHAARRPAAFALRDGRRRLTWAELQTLVDAVAADLDAADLKRGERVAVWLPNRVEAVAVLLACSRQGYVCNPSLHRNYTVAEIVELLTRTRAAALFAQPGYGADAHRADIFAAVSELPNLRRVYTLGDGPANATPFPAPGSSRPLPPIDTNPDKVTYLAFTSGTTGRPKGVMHSDNTLLANARAMIEDWRHDERTMLLSLSPLSHHIAAVAIAEALSAGMELVVNDPPPGTTPLDWILETGASYVMGVPTHAMD
;
A
#
# COMPACT_ATOMS: atom_id res chain seq x y z
N MET A 1 11.40 7.45 -27.03
CA MET A 1 10.47 6.34 -27.30
C MET A 1 9.12 6.72 -26.72
N THR A 2 8.11 6.71 -27.57
CA THR A 2 6.72 7.12 -27.31
C THR A 2 6.10 6.31 -26.17
N ASN A 3 5.50 7.03 -25.22
CA ASN A 3 4.75 6.49 -24.09
C ASN A 3 3.51 5.73 -24.61
N THR A 4 3.57 4.40 -24.70
CA THR A 4 2.40 3.55 -24.94
C THR A 4 1.61 3.44 -23.64
N ILE A 5 0.85 4.49 -23.35
CA ILE A 5 -0.09 4.48 -22.25
C ILE A 5 -1.19 3.47 -22.59
N LEU A 6 -1.20 2.34 -21.87
CA LEU A 6 -2.36 1.47 -21.71
C LEU A 6 -3.37 2.18 -20.79
N THR A 7 -3.96 3.28 -21.25
CA THR A 7 -5.13 3.86 -20.59
C THR A 7 -6.29 3.71 -21.55
N LEU A 8 -7.15 2.74 -21.26
CA LEU A 8 -8.51 2.68 -21.79
C LEU A 8 -9.42 3.74 -21.14
N HIS A 9 -8.85 4.84 -20.60
CA HIS A 9 -9.65 5.94 -20.07
C HIS A 9 -10.33 6.63 -21.25
N ASP A 10 -11.52 6.17 -21.58
CA ASP A 10 -12.47 6.92 -22.39
C ASP A 10 -12.90 8.16 -21.56
N PRO A 11 -12.54 9.39 -21.99
CA PRO A 11 -12.91 10.60 -21.26
C PRO A 11 -14.41 10.79 -21.13
N ALA A 12 -15.22 10.26 -22.05
CA ALA A 12 -16.67 10.31 -21.96
C ALA A 12 -17.19 9.38 -20.85
N ALA A 13 -16.68 8.15 -20.79
CA ALA A 13 -16.99 7.22 -19.70
C ALA A 13 -16.54 7.75 -18.33
N ALA A 14 -15.36 8.35 -18.26
CA ALA A 14 -14.86 8.97 -17.02
C ALA A 14 -15.78 10.10 -16.51
N ARG A 15 -16.22 11.00 -17.40
CA ARG A 15 -17.16 12.08 -17.05
C ARG A 15 -18.47 11.55 -16.48
N HIS A 16 -18.99 10.44 -17.00
CA HIS A 16 -20.19 9.82 -16.48
C HIS A 16 -20.04 9.40 -15.01
N TYR A 17 -18.91 8.82 -14.61
CA TYR A 17 -18.67 8.42 -13.22
C TYR A 17 -18.61 9.61 -12.26
N TYR A 18 -18.05 10.75 -12.67
CA TYR A 18 -18.09 11.99 -11.89
C TYR A 18 -19.52 12.56 -11.79
N ALA A 19 -20.24 12.61 -12.91
CA ALA A 19 -21.62 13.10 -12.94
C ALA A 19 -22.57 12.25 -12.07
N ALA A 20 -22.31 10.94 -11.99
CA ALA A 20 -23.03 10.01 -11.11
C ALA A 20 -22.56 10.03 -9.64
N GLY A 21 -21.53 10.81 -9.30
CA GLY A 21 -20.98 10.90 -7.93
C GLY A 21 -20.16 9.68 -7.47
N LEU A 22 -19.91 8.72 -8.38
CA LEU A 22 -19.12 7.51 -8.13
C LEU A 22 -17.64 7.85 -8.01
N TRP A 23 -17.15 8.71 -8.90
CA TRP A 23 -15.81 9.29 -8.86
C TRP A 23 -15.86 10.69 -8.25
N ARG A 24 -14.82 11.05 -7.49
CA ARG A 24 -14.71 12.32 -6.76
C ARG A 24 -13.28 12.85 -6.83
N GLU A 25 -13.04 13.99 -6.19
CA GLU A 25 -11.72 14.65 -6.17
C GLU A 25 -10.80 14.12 -5.06
N ASP A 26 -11.27 13.21 -4.22
CA ASP A 26 -10.45 12.62 -3.15
C ASP A 26 -9.41 11.64 -3.72
N THR A 27 -8.16 11.75 -3.25
CA THR A 27 -7.15 10.68 -3.29
C THR A 27 -7.07 9.96 -1.94
N LEU A 28 -6.48 8.76 -1.91
CA LEU A 28 -6.20 8.04 -0.65
C LEU A 28 -5.42 8.93 0.34
N TYR A 29 -4.41 9.67 -0.14
CA TYR A 29 -3.66 10.61 0.71
C TYR A 29 -4.49 11.81 1.18
N THR A 30 -5.35 12.40 0.34
CA THR A 30 -6.15 13.56 0.78
C THR A 30 -7.16 13.18 1.87
N LEU A 31 -7.66 11.93 1.87
CA LEU A 31 -8.50 11.40 2.94
C LEU A 31 -7.70 11.24 4.25
N LEU A 32 -6.50 10.66 4.18
CA LEU A 32 -5.56 10.63 5.31
C LEU A 32 -5.33 12.03 5.88
N ALA A 33 -4.98 13.00 5.03
CA ALA A 33 -4.68 14.37 5.45
C ALA A 33 -5.90 15.06 6.10
N ARG A 34 -7.11 14.80 5.59
CA ARG A 34 -8.36 15.30 6.17
C ARG A 34 -8.60 14.76 7.57
N HIS A 35 -8.38 13.47 7.79
CA HIS A 35 -8.54 12.86 9.12
C HIS A 35 -7.45 13.32 10.08
N ALA A 36 -6.20 13.44 9.63
CA ALA A 36 -5.12 14.00 10.44
C ALA A 36 -5.41 15.44 10.88
N ALA A 37 -5.98 16.27 10.01
CA ALA A 37 -6.38 17.64 10.36
C ALA A 37 -7.57 17.70 11.33
N ARG A 38 -8.58 16.84 11.16
CA ARG A 38 -9.83 16.88 11.96
C ARG A 38 -9.77 16.09 13.27
N ARG A 39 -9.04 14.98 13.29
CA ARG A 39 -8.96 14.01 14.39
C ARG A 39 -7.52 13.51 14.58
N PRO A 40 -6.54 14.41 14.81
CA PRO A 40 -5.12 14.06 14.81
C PRO A 40 -4.77 12.95 15.79
N ALA A 41 -5.42 12.93 16.96
CA ALA A 41 -5.18 11.97 18.03
C ALA A 41 -6.03 10.69 17.96
N ALA A 42 -6.96 10.57 17.00
CA ALA A 42 -7.72 9.32 16.82
C ALA A 42 -6.86 8.28 16.11
N PHE A 43 -7.06 7.00 16.43
CA PHE A 43 -6.33 5.89 15.83
C PHE A 43 -6.76 5.65 14.39
N ALA A 44 -5.77 5.35 13.54
CA ALA A 44 -5.93 5.17 12.10
C ALA A 44 -5.52 3.76 11.66
N LEU A 45 -4.39 3.27 12.20
CA LEU A 45 -3.74 2.06 11.67
C LEU A 45 -3.01 1.31 12.78
N ARG A 46 -3.22 -0.01 12.87
CA ARG A 46 -2.60 -0.89 13.87
C ARG A 46 -2.03 -2.16 13.25
N ASP A 47 -0.85 -2.55 13.73
CA ASP A 47 -0.28 -3.90 13.60
C ASP A 47 0.10 -4.43 15.00
N GLY A 48 0.69 -5.63 15.09
CA GLY A 48 1.08 -6.22 16.37
C GLY A 48 2.25 -5.54 17.11
N ARG A 49 2.84 -4.48 16.53
CA ARG A 49 3.96 -3.74 17.14
C ARG A 49 3.61 -2.27 17.38
N ARG A 50 2.73 -1.66 16.58
CA ARG A 50 2.39 -0.23 16.65
C ARG A 50 0.91 0.02 16.42
N ARG A 51 0.39 1.06 17.08
CA ARG A 51 -0.94 1.63 16.84
C ARG A 51 -0.76 3.12 16.59
N LEU A 52 -0.95 3.53 15.34
CA LEU A 52 -0.70 4.90 14.88
C LEU A 52 -1.99 5.70 14.87
N THR A 53 -1.90 6.92 15.40
CA THR A 53 -2.89 7.97 15.19
C THR A 53 -2.87 8.49 13.75
N TRP A 54 -3.91 9.23 13.35
CA TRP A 54 -3.95 9.87 12.02
C TRP A 54 -2.76 10.82 11.80
N ALA A 55 -2.35 11.58 12.82
CA ALA A 55 -1.19 12.48 12.74
C ALA A 55 0.14 11.72 12.61
N GLU A 56 0.31 10.62 13.35
CA GLU A 56 1.52 9.79 13.27
C GLU A 56 1.62 9.07 11.92
N LEU A 57 0.50 8.56 11.41
CA LEU A 57 0.44 7.95 10.08
C LEU A 57 0.80 8.97 9.00
N GLN A 58 0.25 10.19 9.05
CA GLN A 58 0.61 11.25 8.12
C GLN A 58 2.12 11.56 8.17
N THR A 59 2.68 11.66 9.37
CA THR A 59 4.11 11.94 9.54
C THR A 59 4.98 10.83 8.94
N LEU A 60 4.61 9.56 9.13
CA LEU A 60 5.31 8.43 8.53
C LEU A 60 5.21 8.45 6.99
N VAL A 61 4.02 8.73 6.46
CA VAL A 61 3.78 8.83 5.02
C VAL A 61 4.59 9.95 4.39
N ASP A 62 4.63 11.12 5.03
CA ASP A 62 5.39 12.27 4.56
C ASP A 62 6.90 11.97 4.59
N ALA A 63 7.42 11.27 5.61
CA ALA A 63 8.82 10.85 5.66
C ALA A 63 9.18 9.93 4.49
N VAL A 64 8.32 8.94 4.17
CA VAL A 64 8.52 8.05 3.03
C VAL A 64 8.48 8.83 1.70
N ALA A 65 7.52 9.75 1.55
CA ALA A 65 7.40 10.56 0.35
C ALA A 65 8.61 11.47 0.13
N ALA A 66 9.14 12.10 1.18
CA ALA A 66 10.33 12.96 1.09
C ALA A 66 11.58 12.16 0.73
N ASP A 67 11.71 10.91 1.21
CA ASP A 67 12.86 10.08 0.89
C ASP A 67 12.83 9.58 -0.56
N LEU A 68 11.67 9.16 -1.04
CA LEU A 68 11.46 8.78 -2.44
C LEU A 68 11.72 9.94 -3.40
N ASP A 69 11.28 11.16 -3.06
CA ASP A 69 11.55 12.35 -3.86
C ASP A 69 13.05 12.70 -3.87
N ALA A 70 13.72 12.65 -2.72
CA ALA A 70 15.17 12.85 -2.62
C ALA A 70 15.99 11.78 -3.38
N ALA A 71 15.37 10.64 -3.71
CA ALA A 71 15.91 9.61 -4.59
C ALA A 71 15.58 9.84 -6.08
N ASP A 72 15.11 11.03 -6.43
CA ASP A 72 14.76 11.48 -7.78
C ASP A 72 13.64 10.66 -8.44
N LEU A 73 12.72 10.08 -7.64
CA LEU A 73 11.55 9.42 -8.19
C LEU A 73 10.59 10.41 -8.85
N LYS A 74 10.10 10.02 -10.03
CA LYS A 74 9.18 10.78 -10.86
C LYS A 74 7.78 10.16 -10.82
N ARG A 75 6.78 11.01 -11.06
CA ARG A 75 5.38 10.60 -11.16
C ARG A 75 5.22 9.48 -12.20
N GLY A 76 4.42 8.46 -11.89
CA GLY A 76 4.20 7.28 -12.72
C GLY A 76 5.27 6.17 -12.60
N GLU A 77 6.38 6.41 -11.90
CA GLU A 77 7.36 5.35 -11.62
C GLU A 77 6.88 4.40 -10.52
N ARG A 78 7.33 3.14 -10.59
CA ARG A 78 6.82 2.05 -9.75
C ARG A 78 7.64 1.92 -8.48
N VAL A 79 6.94 1.81 -7.36
CA VAL A 79 7.51 1.53 -6.04
C VAL A 79 7.03 0.15 -5.61
N ALA A 80 7.95 -0.81 -5.55
CA ALA A 80 7.66 -2.18 -5.16
C ALA A 80 7.67 -2.34 -3.64
N VAL A 81 6.72 -3.10 -3.11
CA VAL A 81 6.62 -3.39 -1.67
C VAL A 81 6.61 -4.90 -1.47
N TRP A 82 7.69 -5.44 -0.91
CA TRP A 82 7.82 -6.84 -0.53
C TRP A 82 8.06 -6.95 0.98
N LEU A 83 7.01 -6.63 1.73
CA LEU A 83 7.02 -6.51 3.19
C LEU A 83 5.91 -7.39 3.81
N PRO A 84 6.05 -7.81 5.08
CA PRO A 84 4.94 -8.40 5.83
C PRO A 84 3.79 -7.42 6.07
N ASN A 85 2.72 -7.89 6.70
CA ASN A 85 1.54 -7.10 7.08
C ASN A 85 1.88 -6.07 8.16
N ARG A 86 2.54 -4.99 7.76
CA ARG A 86 3.09 -3.98 8.66
C ARG A 86 2.56 -2.61 8.30
N VAL A 87 2.43 -1.71 9.28
CA VAL A 87 1.96 -0.34 9.03
C VAL A 87 2.82 0.39 7.98
N GLU A 88 4.09 0.03 7.88
CA GLU A 88 5.05 0.53 6.88
C GLU A 88 4.60 0.29 5.44
N ALA A 89 4.04 -0.87 5.12
CA ALA A 89 3.57 -1.18 3.76
C ALA A 89 2.37 -0.29 3.37
N VAL A 90 1.48 0.00 4.31
CA VAL A 90 0.37 0.95 4.10
C VAL A 90 0.92 2.37 3.93
N ALA A 91 1.92 2.75 4.73
CA ALA A 91 2.56 4.06 4.60
C ALA A 91 3.22 4.27 3.23
N VAL A 92 3.87 3.23 2.66
CA VAL A 92 4.44 3.30 1.31
C VAL A 92 3.35 3.50 0.25
N LEU A 93 2.22 2.78 0.34
CA LEU A 93 1.09 2.99 -0.58
C LEU A 93 0.56 4.43 -0.51
N LEU A 94 0.38 4.96 0.69
CA LEU A 94 -0.12 6.33 0.90
C LEU A 94 0.89 7.38 0.43
N ALA A 95 2.20 7.14 0.59
CA ALA A 95 3.24 8.00 0.05
C ALA A 95 3.25 8.00 -1.47
N CYS A 96 2.96 6.85 -2.10
CA CYS A 96 2.79 6.77 -3.54
C CYS A 96 1.57 7.57 -4.02
N SER A 97 0.41 7.44 -3.36
CA SER A 97 -0.79 8.24 -3.66
C SER A 97 -0.52 9.74 -3.49
N ARG A 98 0.22 10.13 -2.43
CA ARG A 98 0.64 11.52 -2.18
C ARG A 98 1.43 12.11 -3.34
N GLN A 99 2.39 11.36 -3.88
CA GLN A 99 3.37 11.87 -4.84
C GLN A 99 3.08 11.54 -6.30
N GLY A 100 2.09 10.69 -6.55
CA GLY A 100 1.77 10.18 -7.87
C GLY A 100 2.75 9.12 -8.36
N TYR A 101 3.32 8.33 -7.44
CA TYR A 101 4.02 7.10 -7.78
C TYR A 101 3.02 5.94 -7.90
N VAL A 102 3.43 4.86 -8.58
CA VAL A 102 2.62 3.65 -8.73
C VAL A 102 3.09 2.62 -7.71
N CYS A 103 2.33 2.40 -6.63
CA CYS A 103 2.65 1.36 -5.66
C CYS A 103 2.36 -0.03 -6.25
N ASN A 104 3.32 -0.95 -6.17
CA ASN A 104 3.15 -2.35 -6.52
C ASN A 104 3.36 -3.22 -5.26
N PRO A 105 2.29 -3.47 -4.49
CA PRO A 105 2.37 -4.32 -3.31
C PRO A 105 2.15 -5.80 -3.61
N SER A 106 1.73 -6.17 -4.83
CA SER A 106 1.48 -7.57 -5.24
C SER A 106 2.75 -8.38 -5.47
N LEU A 107 3.62 -8.35 -4.47
CA LEU A 107 4.79 -9.21 -4.30
C LEU A 107 4.50 -10.09 -3.07
N HIS A 108 4.20 -11.36 -3.31
CA HIS A 108 3.72 -12.24 -2.25
C HIS A 108 4.87 -12.85 -1.45
N ARG A 109 4.64 -13.17 -0.18
CA ARG A 109 5.65 -13.83 0.67
C ARG A 109 6.15 -15.15 0.09
N ASN A 110 5.27 -15.87 -0.61
CA ASN A 110 5.58 -17.17 -1.21
C ASN A 110 6.34 -17.06 -2.53
N TYR A 111 6.69 -15.85 -2.98
CA TYR A 111 7.59 -15.67 -4.12
C TYR A 111 9.04 -15.88 -3.69
N THR A 112 9.82 -16.39 -4.62
CA THR A 112 11.28 -16.51 -4.54
C THR A 112 11.95 -15.18 -4.89
N VAL A 113 13.19 -15.00 -4.47
CA VAL A 113 14.00 -13.82 -4.85
C VAL A 113 14.08 -13.66 -6.38
N ALA A 114 14.20 -14.77 -7.12
CA ALA A 114 14.24 -14.75 -8.58
C ALA A 114 12.94 -14.23 -9.21
N GLU A 115 11.78 -14.68 -8.72
CA GLU A 115 10.47 -14.19 -9.19
C GLU A 115 10.28 -12.70 -8.89
N ILE A 116 10.76 -12.23 -7.74
CA ILE A 116 10.74 -10.81 -7.40
C ILE A 116 11.62 -10.01 -8.37
N VAL A 117 12.85 -10.45 -8.64
CA VAL A 117 13.75 -9.80 -9.61
C VAL A 117 13.11 -9.73 -11.01
N GLU A 118 12.43 -10.79 -11.45
CA GLU A 118 11.70 -10.81 -12.73
C GLU A 118 10.58 -9.75 -12.74
N LEU A 119 9.77 -9.68 -11.67
CA LEU A 119 8.69 -8.69 -11.56
C LEU A 119 9.22 -7.25 -11.48
N LEU A 120 10.29 -7.00 -10.72
CA LEU A 120 10.94 -5.69 -10.65
C LEU A 120 11.49 -5.25 -12.00
N THR A 121 12.10 -6.18 -12.74
CA THR A 121 12.61 -5.93 -14.10
C THR A 121 11.47 -5.57 -15.04
N ARG A 122 10.39 -6.38 -15.03
CA ARG A 122 9.23 -6.19 -15.91
C ARG A 122 8.46 -4.90 -15.61
N THR A 123 8.26 -4.59 -14.33
CA THR A 123 7.62 -3.34 -13.89
C THR A 123 8.54 -2.15 -14.02
N ARG A 124 9.85 -2.37 -14.25
CA ARG A 124 10.89 -1.34 -14.19
C ARG A 124 10.74 -0.52 -12.91
N ALA A 125 10.70 -1.22 -11.78
CA ALA A 125 10.57 -0.60 -10.46
C ALA A 125 11.74 0.37 -10.21
N ALA A 126 11.40 1.53 -9.67
CA ALA A 126 12.34 2.59 -9.32
C ALA A 126 12.80 2.51 -7.85
N ALA A 127 11.96 1.95 -6.98
CA ALA A 127 12.31 1.68 -5.60
C ALA A 127 11.73 0.33 -5.15
N LEU A 128 12.40 -0.31 -4.20
CA LEU A 128 11.96 -1.53 -3.53
C LEU A 128 12.00 -1.30 -2.01
N PHE A 129 10.91 -1.65 -1.33
CA PHE A 129 10.90 -1.84 0.12
C PHE A 129 10.86 -3.33 0.42
N ALA A 130 11.86 -3.83 1.15
CA ALA A 130 12.00 -5.24 1.48
C ALA A 130 12.38 -5.43 2.96
N GLN A 131 12.11 -6.62 3.49
CA GLN A 131 12.54 -7.02 4.82
C GLN A 131 13.49 -8.23 4.72
N PRO A 132 14.65 -8.22 5.40
CA PRO A 132 15.51 -9.40 5.51
C PRO A 132 14.74 -10.62 6.02
N GLY A 133 14.99 -11.78 5.41
CA GLY A 133 14.33 -13.04 5.77
C GLY A 133 12.86 -13.16 5.33
N TYR A 134 12.33 -12.19 4.56
CA TYR A 134 10.99 -12.27 3.97
C TYR A 134 11.03 -12.82 2.55
N GLY A 135 10.36 -13.94 2.28
CA GLY A 135 10.33 -14.62 0.99
C GLY A 135 10.34 -16.14 1.13
N ALA A 136 10.02 -16.88 0.06
CA ALA A 136 9.98 -18.34 0.08
C ALA A 136 11.37 -18.98 0.25
N ASP A 137 12.39 -18.36 -0.34
CA ASP A 137 13.78 -18.83 -0.37
C ASP A 137 14.75 -17.85 0.32
N ALA A 138 14.24 -16.95 1.17
CA ALA A 138 15.02 -15.93 1.86
C ALA A 138 16.12 -16.48 2.79
N HIS A 139 16.10 -17.78 3.08
CA HIS A 139 17.15 -18.49 3.81
C HIS A 139 18.34 -18.93 2.92
N ARG A 140 18.22 -18.80 1.59
CA ARG A 140 19.22 -19.21 0.58
C ARG A 140 19.62 -18.07 -0.35
N ALA A 141 18.70 -17.16 -0.63
CA ALA A 141 18.91 -16.04 -1.53
C ALA A 141 18.68 -14.72 -0.80
N ASP A 142 19.58 -13.77 -1.02
CA ASP A 142 19.48 -12.41 -0.49
C ASP A 142 18.91 -11.47 -1.56
N ILE A 143 17.73 -10.93 -1.29
CA ILE A 143 17.07 -9.97 -2.18
C ILE A 143 17.90 -8.70 -2.36
N PHE A 144 18.57 -8.22 -1.32
CA PHE A 144 19.32 -6.97 -1.37
C PHE A 144 20.55 -7.09 -2.28
N ALA A 145 21.21 -8.24 -2.26
CA ALA A 145 22.26 -8.57 -3.21
C ALA A 145 21.71 -8.79 -4.63
N ALA A 146 20.60 -9.52 -4.78
CA ALA A 146 20.05 -9.87 -6.09
C ALA A 146 19.54 -8.66 -6.91
N VAL A 147 19.10 -7.59 -6.24
CA VAL A 147 18.57 -6.39 -6.92
C VAL A 147 19.63 -5.30 -7.17
N SER A 148 20.87 -5.46 -6.69
CA SER A 148 21.93 -4.45 -6.88
C SER A 148 22.24 -4.16 -8.34
N GLU A 149 22.04 -5.15 -9.20
CA GLU A 149 22.32 -5.09 -10.63
C GLU A 149 21.15 -4.55 -11.47
N LEU A 150 20.01 -4.22 -10.85
CA LEU A 150 18.83 -3.76 -11.59
C LEU A 150 18.95 -2.28 -12.00
N PRO A 151 19.07 -1.96 -13.30
CA PRO A 151 19.46 -0.62 -13.76
C PRO A 151 18.40 0.46 -13.53
N ASN A 152 17.13 0.09 -13.29
CA ASN A 152 16.06 1.06 -13.03
C ASN A 152 15.89 1.35 -11.52
N LEU A 153 16.48 0.55 -10.64
CA LEU A 153 16.25 0.62 -9.20
C LEU A 153 17.17 1.66 -8.58
N ARG A 154 16.62 2.82 -8.22
CA ARG A 154 17.39 3.93 -7.61
C ARG A 154 17.51 3.78 -6.09
N ARG A 155 16.57 3.10 -5.44
CA ARG A 155 16.58 2.86 -3.99
C ARG A 155 16.12 1.47 -3.61
N VAL A 156 16.79 0.92 -2.62
CA VAL A 156 16.40 -0.30 -1.93
C VAL A 156 16.33 0.01 -0.44
N TYR A 157 15.14 -0.11 0.12
CA TYR A 157 14.86 0.16 1.51
C TYR A 157 14.78 -1.15 2.30
N THR A 158 15.39 -1.17 3.48
CA THR A 158 15.27 -2.27 4.45
C THR A 158 14.33 -1.90 5.58
N LEU A 159 13.38 -2.79 5.88
CA LEU A 159 12.64 -2.78 7.14
C LEU A 159 13.41 -3.63 8.17
N GLY A 160 13.90 -3.01 9.24
CA GLY A 160 14.78 -3.66 10.21
C GLY A 160 16.24 -3.71 9.75
N ASP A 161 17.05 -4.53 10.43
CA ASP A 161 18.50 -4.63 10.23
C ASP A 161 18.85 -5.24 8.86
N GLY A 162 19.16 -4.41 7.88
CA GLY A 162 19.57 -4.82 6.54
C GLY A 162 21.08 -4.74 6.30
N PRO A 163 21.55 -5.14 5.11
CA PRO A 163 22.95 -4.99 4.74
C PRO A 163 23.34 -3.51 4.63
N ALA A 164 24.64 -3.22 4.76
CA ALA A 164 25.15 -1.84 4.84
C ALA A 164 24.84 -0.96 3.60
N ASN A 165 24.55 -1.57 2.46
CA ASN A 165 24.18 -0.89 1.22
C ASN A 165 22.66 -0.63 1.08
N ALA A 166 21.82 -1.18 1.96
CA ALA A 166 20.40 -0.87 1.99
C ALA A 166 20.13 0.45 2.71
N THR A 167 19.16 1.21 2.21
CA THR A 167 18.71 2.43 2.89
C THR A 167 17.74 2.02 4.01
N PRO A 168 17.91 2.47 5.27
CA PRO A 168 16.93 2.19 6.31
C PRO A 168 15.55 2.72 5.95
N PHE A 169 14.49 2.07 6.44
CA PHE A 169 13.12 2.56 6.25
C PHE A 169 13.00 4.02 6.73
N PRO A 170 12.40 4.94 5.94
CA PRO A 170 12.29 6.34 6.32
C PRO A 170 11.55 6.53 7.65
N ALA A 171 12.20 7.21 8.60
CA ALA A 171 11.64 7.50 9.91
C ALA A 171 11.08 8.94 9.98
N PRO A 172 10.02 9.18 10.78
CA PRO A 172 9.57 10.51 11.17
C PRO A 172 10.72 11.42 11.66
N GLY A 173 10.62 12.74 11.41
CA GLY A 173 11.60 13.72 11.90
C GLY A 173 12.70 14.10 10.90
N SER A 174 12.65 13.58 9.67
CA SER A 174 13.47 14.06 8.55
C SER A 174 13.15 15.53 8.24
N SER A 175 14.18 16.40 8.21
CA SER A 175 14.04 17.82 7.84
C SER A 175 13.98 18.04 6.32
N ARG A 176 13.71 17.00 5.53
CA ARG A 176 13.70 17.10 4.07
C ARG A 176 12.46 17.87 3.60
N PRO A 177 12.60 18.75 2.60
CA PRO A 177 11.47 19.46 2.04
C PRO A 177 10.50 18.46 1.40
N LEU A 178 9.20 18.66 1.64
CA LEU A 178 8.16 17.86 1.02
C LEU A 178 7.76 18.48 -0.32
N PRO A 179 7.67 17.69 -1.41
CA PRO A 179 7.19 18.21 -2.68
C PRO A 179 5.67 18.47 -2.64
N PRO A 180 5.14 19.27 -3.58
CA PRO A 180 3.71 19.47 -3.75
C PRO A 180 2.97 18.14 -3.97
N ILE A 181 1.86 17.97 -3.26
CA ILE A 181 1.00 16.79 -3.31
C ILE A 181 0.41 16.65 -4.72
N ASP A 182 0.32 15.41 -5.22
CA ASP A 182 -0.48 15.05 -6.38
C ASP A 182 -1.96 14.92 -6.01
N THR A 183 -2.78 15.87 -6.44
CA THR A 183 -4.23 15.84 -6.18
C THR A 183 -5.03 15.19 -7.30
N ASN A 184 -4.41 14.65 -8.36
CA ASN A 184 -5.14 13.97 -9.43
C ASN A 184 -5.62 12.58 -8.95
N PRO A 185 -6.93 12.31 -8.80
CA PRO A 185 -7.46 11.02 -8.34
C PRO A 185 -7.51 9.96 -9.46
N ASP A 186 -7.26 10.34 -10.71
CA ASP A 186 -7.33 9.47 -11.88
C ASP A 186 -5.96 8.94 -12.31
N LYS A 187 -4.88 9.37 -11.66
CA LYS A 187 -3.55 8.79 -11.87
C LYS A 187 -3.52 7.34 -11.40
N VAL A 188 -2.75 6.50 -12.07
CA VAL A 188 -2.48 5.15 -11.57
C VAL A 188 -1.67 5.27 -10.27
N THR A 189 -2.22 4.75 -9.18
CA THR A 189 -1.57 4.75 -7.86
C THR A 189 -1.25 3.35 -7.35
N TYR A 190 -1.90 2.33 -7.91
CA TYR A 190 -1.81 0.95 -7.45
C TYR A 190 -1.73 0.00 -8.65
N LEU A 191 -0.72 -0.88 -8.64
CA LEU A 191 -0.51 -1.92 -9.63
C LEU A 191 -0.63 -3.28 -8.96
N ALA A 192 -1.74 -3.98 -9.20
CA ALA A 192 -1.91 -5.37 -8.77
C ALA A 192 -1.40 -6.34 -9.84
N PHE A 193 -1.05 -7.55 -9.40
CA PHE A 193 -0.84 -8.68 -10.29
C PHE A 193 -1.89 -9.75 -10.05
N THR A 194 -2.42 -10.32 -11.13
CA THR A 194 -3.30 -11.49 -11.07
C THR A 194 -2.56 -12.70 -11.61
N SER A 195 -2.84 -13.88 -11.05
CA SER A 195 -2.42 -15.16 -11.62
C SER A 195 -3.14 -15.35 -12.96
N GLY A 196 -2.52 -14.88 -14.03
CA GLY A 196 -3.05 -15.07 -15.38
C GLY A 196 -3.11 -16.57 -15.70
N THR A 197 -4.18 -17.02 -16.34
CA THR A 197 -4.34 -18.41 -16.82
C THR A 197 -3.25 -18.85 -17.81
N THR A 198 -2.49 -17.89 -18.36
CA THR A 198 -1.42 -18.08 -19.35
C THR A 198 -0.02 -18.16 -18.72
N GLY A 199 0.10 -18.34 -17.41
CA GLY A 199 1.37 -18.54 -16.69
C GLY A 199 2.16 -17.28 -16.35
N ARG A 200 2.02 -16.20 -17.13
CA ARG A 200 2.62 -14.88 -16.80
C ARG A 200 1.61 -13.97 -16.07
N PRO A 201 1.94 -13.41 -14.89
CA PRO A 201 1.03 -12.52 -14.17
C PRO A 201 0.61 -11.31 -15.01
N LYS A 202 -0.65 -10.87 -14.93
CA LYS A 202 -1.12 -9.66 -15.65
C LYS A 202 -1.21 -8.49 -14.68
N GLY A 203 -0.69 -7.33 -15.09
CA GLY A 203 -0.75 -6.11 -14.29
C GLY A 203 -2.13 -5.44 -14.42
N VAL A 204 -2.79 -5.20 -13.30
CA VAL A 204 -4.05 -4.45 -13.21
C VAL A 204 -3.75 -3.10 -12.60
N MET A 205 -4.04 -2.03 -13.35
CA MET A 205 -3.78 -0.65 -12.94
C MET A 205 -5.04 -0.06 -12.31
N HIS A 206 -4.88 0.51 -11.13
CA HIS A 206 -5.93 1.21 -10.41
C HIS A 206 -5.52 2.66 -10.11
N SER A 207 -6.47 3.57 -10.28
CA SER A 207 -6.40 4.92 -9.74
C SER A 207 -7.02 5.00 -8.35
N ASP A 208 -6.81 6.12 -7.65
CA ASP A 208 -7.48 6.39 -6.37
C ASP A 208 -9.01 6.29 -6.56
N ASN A 209 -9.58 6.86 -7.63
CA ASN A 209 -11.01 6.79 -7.90
C ASN A 209 -11.54 5.36 -8.09
N THR A 210 -10.81 4.49 -8.81
CA THR A 210 -11.26 3.11 -8.99
C THR A 210 -11.27 2.31 -7.69
N LEU A 211 -10.36 2.62 -6.74
CA LEU A 211 -10.33 1.98 -5.42
C LEU A 211 -11.42 2.56 -4.49
N LEU A 212 -11.53 3.89 -4.46
CA LEU A 212 -12.44 4.61 -3.58
C LEU A 212 -13.91 4.46 -3.97
N ALA A 213 -14.23 4.27 -5.25
CA ALA A 213 -15.61 4.01 -5.69
C ALA A 213 -16.18 2.74 -5.06
N ASN A 214 -15.40 1.64 -5.05
CA ASN A 214 -15.77 0.40 -4.40
C ASN A 214 -15.93 0.56 -2.88
N ALA A 215 -14.97 1.22 -2.23
CA ALA A 215 -15.02 1.48 -0.80
C ALA A 215 -16.25 2.28 -0.37
N ARG A 216 -16.61 3.33 -1.13
CA ARG A 216 -17.79 4.16 -0.84
C ARG A 216 -19.09 3.37 -0.91
N ALA A 217 -19.23 2.47 -1.90
CA ALA A 217 -20.41 1.61 -2.02
C ALA A 217 -20.52 0.66 -0.81
N MET A 218 -19.42 0.01 -0.42
CA MET A 218 -19.39 -0.90 0.73
C MET A 218 -19.71 -0.18 2.04
N ILE A 219 -19.18 1.03 2.24
CA ILE A 219 -19.46 1.86 3.40
C ILE A 219 -20.94 2.22 3.48
N GLU A 220 -21.58 2.56 2.36
CA GLU A 220 -23.01 2.87 2.30
C GLU A 220 -23.85 1.64 2.67
N ASP A 221 -23.56 0.49 2.07
CA ASP A 221 -24.30 -0.76 2.27
C ASP A 221 -24.17 -1.28 3.71
N TRP A 222 -22.97 -1.21 4.28
CA TRP A 222 -22.66 -1.76 5.61
C TRP A 222 -22.73 -0.74 6.74
N ARG A 223 -22.98 0.54 6.40
CA ARG A 223 -23.07 1.67 7.35
C ARG A 223 -21.83 1.80 8.22
N HIS A 224 -20.66 1.55 7.65
CA HIS A 224 -19.42 1.77 8.36
C HIS A 224 -19.19 3.28 8.58
N ASP A 225 -18.59 3.61 9.71
CA ASP A 225 -18.31 4.98 10.15
C ASP A 225 -16.98 5.06 10.91
N GLU A 226 -16.64 6.21 11.48
CA GLU A 226 -15.39 6.37 12.22
C GLU A 226 -15.26 5.51 13.50
N ARG A 227 -16.35 4.87 13.96
CA ARG A 227 -16.36 3.97 15.13
C ARG A 227 -16.08 2.53 14.73
N THR A 228 -16.11 2.23 13.43
CA THR A 228 -15.79 0.91 12.90
C THR A 228 -14.30 0.63 13.09
N MET A 229 -14.00 -0.56 13.59
CA MET A 229 -12.64 -1.09 13.59
C MET A 229 -12.57 -2.28 12.63
N LEU A 230 -11.88 -2.07 11.52
CA LEU A 230 -11.78 -3.04 10.43
C LEU A 230 -10.49 -3.84 10.57
N LEU A 231 -10.58 -5.16 10.76
CA LEU A 231 -9.44 -6.07 10.67
C LEU A 231 -9.38 -6.73 9.29
N SER A 232 -8.29 -6.51 8.56
CA SER A 232 -8.01 -7.23 7.32
C SER A 232 -7.12 -8.44 7.60
N LEU A 233 -7.69 -9.65 7.50
CA LEU A 233 -6.97 -10.93 7.65
C LEU A 233 -6.02 -11.21 6.48
N SER A 234 -6.27 -10.59 5.33
CA SER A 234 -5.55 -10.89 4.10
C SER A 234 -4.17 -10.22 4.06
N PRO A 235 -3.17 -10.83 3.40
CA PRO A 235 -1.88 -10.19 3.22
C PRO A 235 -2.00 -8.88 2.42
N LEU A 236 -1.21 -7.87 2.78
CA LEU A 236 -1.17 -6.56 2.13
C LEU A 236 -0.79 -6.61 0.63
N SER A 237 -0.24 -7.75 0.19
CA SER A 237 0.06 -8.01 -1.22
C SER A 237 -1.16 -8.42 -2.06
N HIS A 238 -2.28 -8.77 -1.43
CA HIS A 238 -3.54 -9.08 -2.12
C HIS A 238 -4.45 -7.85 -2.23
N HIS A 239 -5.26 -7.81 -3.29
CA HIS A 239 -6.14 -6.66 -3.57
C HIS A 239 -7.19 -6.40 -2.49
N ILE A 240 -7.68 -7.43 -1.81
CA ILE A 240 -8.62 -7.30 -0.69
C ILE A 240 -8.07 -6.39 0.44
N ALA A 241 -6.76 -6.34 0.66
CA ALA A 241 -6.17 -5.40 1.60
C ALA A 241 -6.22 -3.95 1.10
N ALA A 242 -6.11 -3.71 -0.21
CA ALA A 242 -6.30 -2.38 -0.79
C ALA A 242 -7.74 -1.89 -0.63
N VAL A 243 -8.72 -2.79 -0.71
CA VAL A 243 -10.13 -2.50 -0.40
C VAL A 243 -10.26 -2.06 1.07
N ALA A 244 -9.64 -2.80 2.00
CA ALA A 244 -9.63 -2.48 3.44
C ALA A 244 -9.12 -1.07 3.71
N ILE A 245 -7.99 -0.73 3.08
CA ILE A 245 -7.33 0.58 3.20
C ILE A 245 -8.25 1.68 2.66
N ALA A 246 -8.84 1.47 1.49
CA ALA A 246 -9.74 2.44 0.87
C ALA A 246 -11.01 2.68 1.70
N GLU A 247 -11.60 1.64 2.31
CA GLU A 247 -12.71 1.78 3.24
C GLU A 247 -12.31 2.56 4.49
N ALA A 248 -11.22 2.16 5.15
CA ALA A 248 -10.77 2.80 6.38
C ALA A 248 -10.49 4.30 6.18
N LEU A 249 -9.88 4.68 5.06
CA LEU A 249 -9.65 6.09 4.71
C LEU A 249 -10.94 6.83 4.39
N SER A 250 -11.89 6.19 3.69
CA SER A 250 -13.13 6.83 3.26
C SER A 250 -14.06 7.16 4.43
N ALA A 251 -14.23 6.24 5.38
CA ALA A 251 -15.06 6.44 6.57
C ALA A 251 -14.28 6.94 7.79
N GLY A 252 -12.95 6.95 7.75
CA GLY A 252 -12.12 7.36 8.88
C GLY A 252 -12.05 6.35 10.02
N MET A 253 -12.14 5.06 9.68
CA MET A 253 -12.04 3.90 10.58
C MET A 253 -10.62 3.71 11.10
N GLU A 254 -10.48 2.93 12.17
CA GLU A 254 -9.20 2.29 12.48
C GLU A 254 -9.04 1.00 11.64
N LEU A 255 -7.97 0.91 10.87
CA LEU A 255 -7.57 -0.30 10.16
C LEU A 255 -6.59 -1.12 11.01
N VAL A 256 -6.89 -2.39 11.20
CA VAL A 256 -5.98 -3.38 11.80
C VAL A 256 -5.48 -4.31 10.70
N VAL A 257 -4.16 -4.47 10.57
CA VAL A 257 -3.56 -5.44 9.66
C VAL A 257 -3.26 -6.75 10.38
N ASN A 258 -3.35 -7.86 9.67
CA ASN A 258 -3.12 -9.19 10.24
C ASN A 258 -1.63 -9.51 10.43
N ASP A 259 -1.08 -9.00 11.52
CA ASP A 259 0.27 -9.27 12.03
C ASP A 259 0.19 -9.32 13.56
N PRO A 260 -0.49 -10.33 14.12
CA PRO A 260 -0.65 -10.47 15.56
C PRO A 260 0.72 -10.67 16.24
N PRO A 261 0.87 -10.25 17.51
CA PRO A 261 2.07 -10.55 18.30
C PRO A 261 2.37 -12.06 18.33
N PRO A 262 3.65 -12.47 18.48
CA PRO A 262 4.01 -13.88 18.58
C PRO A 262 3.25 -14.58 19.72
N GLY A 263 2.61 -15.71 19.40
CA GLY A 263 1.81 -16.49 20.35
C GLY A 263 0.33 -16.09 20.45
N THR A 264 -0.09 -14.99 19.81
CA THR A 264 -1.49 -14.57 19.75
C THR A 264 -2.23 -15.35 18.66
N THR A 265 -3.36 -15.98 19.01
CA THR A 265 -4.21 -16.66 18.02
C THR A 265 -4.99 -15.65 17.16
N PRO A 266 -5.48 -16.02 15.97
CA PRO A 266 -6.31 -15.13 15.17
C PRO A 266 -7.55 -14.60 15.92
N LEU A 267 -8.19 -15.45 16.74
CA LEU A 267 -9.34 -15.04 17.55
C LEU A 267 -8.95 -14.07 18.66
N ASP A 268 -7.85 -14.34 19.38
CA ASP A 268 -7.34 -13.42 20.39
C ASP A 268 -6.98 -12.07 19.78
N TRP A 269 -6.46 -12.05 18.55
CA TRP A 269 -6.17 -10.80 17.85
C TRP A 269 -7.43 -9.99 17.53
N ILE A 270 -8.51 -10.65 17.08
CA ILE A 270 -9.81 -10.02 16.88
C ILE A 270 -10.31 -9.40 18.19
N LEU A 271 -10.23 -10.14 19.30
CA LEU A 271 -10.71 -9.71 20.61
C LEU A 271 -9.85 -8.58 21.21
N GLU A 272 -8.52 -8.68 21.13
CA GLU A 272 -7.57 -7.69 21.66
C GLU A 272 -7.66 -6.37 20.90
N THR A 273 -7.90 -6.44 19.59
CA THR A 273 -8.09 -5.24 18.79
C THR A 273 -9.44 -4.62 19.07
N GLY A 274 -10.47 -5.43 19.30
CA GLY A 274 -11.85 -4.97 19.37
C GLY A 274 -12.42 -4.75 17.96
N ALA A 275 -11.93 -5.51 16.98
CA ALA A 275 -12.40 -5.42 15.60
C ALA A 275 -13.92 -5.65 15.54
N SER A 276 -14.64 -4.65 15.06
CA SER A 276 -16.10 -4.70 14.88
C SER A 276 -16.50 -5.22 13.51
N TYR A 277 -15.55 -5.26 12.57
CA TYR A 277 -15.70 -5.85 11.24
C TYR A 277 -14.41 -6.58 10.84
N VAL A 278 -14.53 -7.80 10.32
CA VAL A 278 -13.39 -8.64 9.93
C VAL A 278 -13.53 -9.01 8.46
N MET A 279 -12.52 -8.66 7.66
CA MET A 279 -12.47 -8.95 6.24
C MET A 279 -11.42 -10.03 5.92
N GLY A 280 -11.84 -11.06 5.20
CA GLY A 280 -10.98 -12.16 4.78
C GLY A 280 -11.64 -13.05 3.74
N VAL A 281 -10.99 -14.17 3.44
CA VAL A 281 -11.53 -15.24 2.57
C VAL A 281 -11.90 -16.47 3.40
N PRO A 282 -12.74 -17.40 2.89
CA PRO A 282 -13.28 -18.52 3.67
C PRO A 282 -12.23 -19.34 4.43
N THR A 283 -11.03 -19.52 3.87
CA THR A 283 -9.96 -20.27 4.55
C THR A 283 -9.53 -19.68 5.88
N HIS A 284 -9.73 -18.39 6.13
CA HIS A 284 -9.44 -17.80 7.44
C HIS A 284 -10.50 -18.10 8.50
N ALA A 285 -11.68 -18.60 8.09
CA ALA A 285 -12.78 -18.95 8.99
C ALA A 285 -12.91 -20.47 9.19
N MET A 286 -11.99 -21.25 8.61
CA MET A 286 -12.01 -22.73 8.64
C MET A 286 -11.06 -23.34 9.68
N ASP A 287 -10.36 -22.51 10.46
CA ASP A 287 -9.49 -22.95 11.57
C ASP A 287 -10.16 -22.73 12.94
#